data_AF-A0A6P1WAS9-F1
#
_entry.id   AF-A0A6P1WAS9-F1
#
_cell.length_a   1.000
_cell.length_b   1.000
_cell.length_c   1.000
_cell.angle_alpha   90.00
_cell.angle_beta   90.00
_cell.angle_gamma   90.00
#
_symmetry.space_group_name_H-M   'P 1'
#
loop_
_entity.id
_entity.type
_entity.pdbx_description
1 polymer ?
#
loop_
_entity_poly.entity_id
_entity_poly.type
_entity_poly.pdbx_seq_one_letter_code
_entity_poly.pdbx_strand_id
1 'polypeptide(L)' 'MRNGKCFFRLLGRTVRFKTIIRPILNYFDNRSTNASAVSFNAKIKAFRAQFRGVKNVAFLLHRLTPLYA' A
#
# COMPACT_ATOMS: atom_id res chain seq x y z
N MET A 1 42.02 -23.72 -13.69
CA MET A 1 41.07 -22.59 -13.77
C MET A 1 39.61 -23.11 -13.71
N ARG A 2 39.05 -23.36 -12.52
CA ARG A 2 37.64 -23.83 -12.35
C ARG A 2 36.74 -22.88 -11.54
N ASN A 3 37.30 -21.81 -10.97
CA ASN A 3 36.62 -20.96 -9.98
C ASN A 3 35.75 -19.84 -10.60
N GLY A 4 36.02 -19.42 -11.84
CA GLY A 4 35.28 -18.33 -12.48
C GLY A 4 33.81 -18.68 -12.79
N LYS A 5 33.52 -19.91 -13.27
CA LYS A 5 32.16 -20.32 -13.63
C LYS A 5 31.20 -20.39 -12.43
N CYS A 6 31.73 -20.69 -11.23
CA CYS A 6 30.95 -20.70 -10.00
C CYS A 6 30.62 -19.26 -9.55
N PHE A 7 31.60 -18.36 -9.63
CA PHE A 7 31.44 -16.95 -9.31
C PHE A 7 30.38 -16.27 -10.18
N PHE A 8 30.44 -16.44 -11.52
CA PHE A 8 29.42 -15.89 -12.43
C PHE A 8 28.02 -16.47 -12.17
N ARG A 9 27.93 -17.73 -11.74
CA ARG A 9 26.64 -18.38 -11.42
C ARG A 9 26.01 -17.81 -10.13
N LEU A 10 26.83 -17.48 -9.13
CA LEU A 10 26.39 -16.84 -7.89
C LEU A 10 25.94 -15.39 -8.13
N LEU A 11 26.68 -14.65 -8.96
CA LEU A 11 26.29 -13.31 -9.41
C LEU A 11 24.97 -13.35 -10.21
N GLY A 12 24.82 -14.30 -11.14
CA GLY A 12 23.58 -14.46 -11.90
C GLY A 12 22.37 -14.77 -11.01
N ARG A 13 22.55 -15.52 -9.92
CA ARG A 13 21.49 -15.81 -8.93
C ARG A 13 21.11 -14.60 -8.10
N THR A 14 22.09 -13.83 -7.62
CA THR A 14 21.84 -12.63 -6.81
C THR A 14 21.18 -11.52 -7.64
N VAL A 15 21.61 -11.31 -8.88
CA VAL A 15 20.96 -10.38 -9.81
C VAL A 15 19.53 -10.81 -10.10
N ARG A 16 19.29 -12.09 -10.42
CA ARG A 16 17.95 -12.63 -10.69
C ARG A 16 17.01 -12.52 -9.48
N PHE A 17 17.51 -12.82 -8.28
CA PHE A 17 16.75 -12.67 -7.04
C PHE A 17 16.37 -11.20 -6.81
N LYS A 18 17.33 -10.28 -6.95
CA LYS A 18 17.10 -8.84 -6.82
C LYS A 18 16.10 -8.29 -7.85
N THR A 19 16.08 -8.82 -9.08
CA THR A 19 15.12 -8.39 -10.11
C THR A 19 13.70 -8.89 -9.85
N ILE A 20 13.53 -10.04 -9.19
CA ILE A 20 12.20 -10.60 -8.89
C ILE A 20 11.62 -9.99 -7.61
N ILE A 21 12.45 -9.71 -6.61
CA ILE A 21 12.00 -9.15 -5.33
C ILE A 21 11.48 -7.71 -5.48
N ARG A 22 12.11 -6.89 -6.34
CA ARG A 22 11.69 -5.48 -6.56
C ARG A 22 10.22 -5.32 -7.00
N PRO A 23 9.73 -5.99 -8.07
CA PRO A 23 8.34 -5.86 -8.49
C PRO A 23 7.37 -6.48 -7.48
N ILE A 24 7.77 -7.55 -6.77
CA ILE A 24 6.95 -8.15 -5.71
C ILE A 24 6.76 -7.16 -4.56
N LEU A 25 7.85 -6.55 -4.08
CA LEU A 25 7.79 -5.54 -3.03
C LEU A 25 6.93 -4.34 -3.46
N ASN A 26 7.15 -3.84 -4.67
CA ASN A 26 6.39 -2.72 -5.24
C ASN A 26 4.89 -3.05 -5.43
N TYR A 27 4.55 -4.31 -5.72
CA TYR A 27 3.17 -4.77 -5.81
C TYR A 27 2.46 -4.70 -4.46
N PHE A 28 3.14 -5.12 -3.37
CA PHE A 28 2.58 -5.06 -2.01
C PHE A 28 2.50 -3.63 -1.47
N ASP A 29 3.49 -2.77 -1.75
CA ASP A 29 3.47 -1.36 -1.36
C ASP A 29 2.32 -0.61 -2.02
N ASN A 30 2.10 -0.82 -3.32
CA ASN A 30 0.98 -0.22 -4.05
C ASN A 30 -0.38 -0.79 -3.62
N ARG A 31 -0.45 -2.09 -3.29
CA ARG A 31 -1.66 -2.74 -2.74
C ARG A 31 -2.02 -2.22 -1.37
N SER A 32 -1.05 -2.07 -0.47
CA SER A 32 -1.27 -1.58 0.90
C SER A 32 -1.79 -0.14 0.87
N THR A 33 -1.24 0.69 -0.02
CA THR A 33 -1.68 2.07 -0.28
C THR A 33 -3.11 2.11 -0.84
N ASN A 34 -3.41 1.27 -1.83
CA ASN A 34 -4.77 1.18 -2.40
C ASN A 34 -5.78 0.61 -1.38
N ALA A 35 -5.39 -0.40 -0.59
CA ALA A 35 -6.24 -0.95 0.48
C ALA A 35 -6.55 0.11 1.56
N SER A 36 -5.56 0.91 1.94
CA SER A 36 -5.75 2.06 2.83
C SER A 36 -6.74 3.06 2.24
N ALA A 37 -6.57 3.47 0.99
CA ALA A 37 -7.48 4.38 0.30
C ALA A 37 -8.91 3.82 0.15
N VAL A 38 -9.05 2.53 -0.19
CA VAL A 38 -10.34 1.84 -0.30
C VAL A 38 -11.05 1.78 1.05
N SER A 39 -10.33 1.42 2.13
CA SER A 39 -10.89 1.37 3.47
C SER A 39 -11.27 2.76 4.00
N PHE A 40 -10.48 3.78 3.65
CA PHE A 40 -10.77 5.18 3.96
C PHE A 40 -12.06 5.63 3.27
N ASN A 41 -12.18 5.39 1.96
CA ASN A 41 -13.41 5.71 1.21
C ASN A 41 -14.63 4.94 1.73
N ALA A 42 -14.47 3.67 2.12
CA ALA A 42 -15.54 2.88 2.70
C ALA A 42 -16.03 3.45 4.04
N LYS A 43 -15.10 3.83 4.93
CA LYS A 43 -15.41 4.48 6.21
C LYS A 43 -16.09 5.84 6.03
N ILE A 44 -15.61 6.68 5.11
CA ILE A 44 -16.26 7.95 4.77
C ILE A 44 -17.68 7.72 4.22
N LYS A 45 -17.86 6.72 3.36
CA LYS A 45 -19.18 6.36 2.79
C LYS A 45 -20.15 5.88 3.86
N ALA A 46 -19.69 5.01 4.77
CA ALA A 46 -20.47 4.54 5.91
C ALA A 46 -20.85 5.67 6.86
N PHE A 47 -19.90 6.56 7.15
CA PHE A 47 -20.13 7.75 7.97
C PHE A 47 -21.18 8.67 7.35
N ARG A 48 -21.09 8.95 6.04
CA ARG A 48 -22.09 9.73 5.30
C ARG A 48 -23.48 9.09 5.31
N ALA A 49 -23.57 7.76 5.32
CA ALA A 49 -24.86 7.06 5.37
C ALA A 49 -25.56 7.20 6.74
N GLN A 50 -24.80 7.38 7.82
CA GLN A 50 -25.33 7.59 9.17
C GLN A 50 -25.93 8.99 9.35
N PHE A 51 -25.41 10.00 8.64
CA PHE A 51 -25.88 11.38 8.74
C PHE A 51 -26.69 11.79 7.50
N ARG A 52 -28.00 11.54 7.51
CA ARG A 52 -28.89 12.02 6.44
C ARG A 52 -29.06 13.55 6.54
N GLY A 53 -28.69 14.28 5.48
CA GLY A 53 -28.96 15.73 5.36
C GLY A 53 -27.88 16.68 5.89
N VAL A 54 -26.73 16.18 6.36
CA VAL A 54 -25.64 17.05 6.85
C VAL A 54 -24.82 17.59 5.67
N LYS A 55 -25.01 18.88 5.35
CA LYS A 55 -24.22 19.61 4.33
C LYS A 55 -22.96 20.31 4.89
N ASN A 56 -22.77 20.31 6.21
CA ASN A 56 -21.66 21.03 6.84
C ASN A 56 -20.37 20.17 6.87
N VAL A 57 -19.40 20.53 6.03
CA VAL A 57 -18.11 19.82 5.90
C VAL A 57 -17.27 19.95 7.18
N ALA A 58 -17.32 21.08 7.88
CA ALA A 58 -16.55 21.28 9.11
C ALA A 58 -17.01 20.32 10.23
N PHE A 59 -18.31 20.09 10.33
CA PHE A 59 -18.88 19.13 11.28
C PHE A 59 -18.47 17.69 10.96
N LEU A 60 -18.39 17.35 9.67
CA LEU A 60 -17.93 16.04 9.20
C LEU A 60 -16.46 15.81 9.57
N LEU A 61 -15.60 16.79 9.30
CA LEU A 61 -14.17 16.71 9.59
C LEU A 61 -13.89 16.61 11.09
N HIS A 62 -14.53 17.45 11.92
CA HIS A 62 -14.39 17.40 13.38
C HIS A 62 -14.69 16.01 13.97
N ARG A 63 -15.67 15.29 13.42
CA ARG A 63 -16.01 13.93 13.86
C ARG A 63 -15.12 12.83 13.27
N LEU A 64 -14.47 13.09 12.13
CA LEU A 64 -13.50 12.18 11.54
C LEU A 64 -12.14 12.28 12.23
N THR A 65 -11.74 13.46 12.72
CA THR A 65 -10.46 13.68 13.41
C THR A 65 -10.15 12.63 14.49
N PRO A 66 -11.03 12.31 15.46
CA PRO A 66 -10.73 11.30 16.49
C PRO A 66 -10.70 9.85 15.98
N LEU A 67 -11.18 9.56 14.76
CA LEU A 67 -11.17 8.21 14.17
C LEU A 67 -9.90 7.90 13.37
N TYR A 68 -9.09 8.93 13.08
CA TYR A 68 -7.88 8.85 12.25
C TYR A 68 -6.67 9.57 12.88
N ALA A 69 -6.81 10.10 14.11
CA ALA A 69 -5.72 10.62 14.93
C ALA A 69 -4.95 9.50 15.65
#